data_AF-A0A6I1ZDP7-F1
#
_entry.id   AF-A0A6I1ZDP7-F1
#
_cell.length_a   1.000
_cell.length_b   1.000
_cell.length_c   1.000
_cell.angle_alpha   90.00
_cell.angle_beta   90.00
_cell.angle_gamma   90.00
#
_symmetry.space_group_name_H-M   'P 1'
#
loop_
_entity.id
_entity.type
_entity.pdbx_description
1 polymer ?
#
loop_
_entity_poly.entity_id
_entity_poly.type
_entity_poly.pdbx_seq_one_letter_code
_entity_poly.pdbx_strand_id
1 'polypeptide(L)'
;MQLLDNNSTFVSQSDSAGNANAYQLYYSSGSQKWAFSRHNDDTTSTDFTAVYGSKATTGTWTHLVGVYDGPTNTLNLYVNGTLTATKTFAGTPWNATGPVQIGRRLYQGTYGEYANADISNVQLYNTALPPSEVSALDYDQTPYTQLS
;
A
#
# COMPACT_ATOMS: atom_id res chain seq x y z
N MET A 1 -12.83 -20.65 0.75
CA MET A 1 -12.21 -19.39 1.19
C MET A 1 -10.71 -19.66 1.27
N GLN A 2 -9.95 -19.31 0.24
CA GLN A 2 -8.50 -19.56 0.22
C GLN A 2 -7.84 -18.50 1.11
N LEU A 3 -7.14 -18.95 2.15
CA LEU A 3 -6.33 -18.05 2.96
C LEU A 3 -5.17 -17.55 2.09
N LEU A 4 -4.91 -16.24 2.16
CA LEU A 4 -3.78 -15.62 1.46
C LEU A 4 -2.51 -15.94 2.27
N ASP A 5 -1.83 -17.03 1.92
CA ASP A 5 -0.64 -17.52 2.63
C ASP A 5 0.60 -16.63 2.39
N ASN A 6 0.55 -15.80 1.36
CA ASN A 6 1.61 -14.87 0.98
C ASN A 6 1.13 -13.42 1.02
N ASN A 7 2.08 -12.48 1.13
CA ASN A 7 1.78 -11.07 0.91
C ASN A 7 1.27 -10.86 -0.54
N SER A 8 0.33 -9.93 -0.68
CA SER A 8 -0.28 -9.55 -1.96
C SER A 8 -0.20 -8.04 -2.12
N THR A 9 0.63 -7.57 -3.07
CA THR A 9 0.89 -6.15 -3.31
C THR A 9 -0.05 -5.58 -4.36
N PHE A 10 -0.75 -4.49 -4.02
CA PHE A 10 -1.68 -3.82 -4.93
C PHE A 10 -0.99 -2.70 -5.70
N VAL A 11 -0.23 -1.86 -5.00
CA VAL A 11 0.52 -0.75 -5.58
C VAL A 11 1.86 -0.63 -4.85
N SER A 12 2.95 -0.46 -5.58
CA SER A 12 4.27 -0.19 -5.01
C SER A 12 5.12 0.68 -5.92
N GLN A 13 6.15 1.31 -5.36
CA GLN A 13 7.17 1.98 -6.15
C GLN A 13 8.53 1.83 -5.47
N SER A 14 9.50 1.41 -6.27
CA SER A 14 10.89 1.26 -5.86
C SER A 14 11.77 2.36 -6.46
N ASP A 15 13.00 2.44 -5.98
CA ASP A 15 14.07 3.14 -6.69
C ASP A 15 14.29 2.56 -8.09
N SER A 16 15.05 3.27 -8.92
CA SER A 16 15.29 2.86 -10.31
C SER A 16 16.03 1.51 -10.42
N ALA A 17 16.81 1.13 -9.42
CA ALA A 17 17.50 -0.16 -9.37
C ALA A 17 16.66 -1.28 -8.72
N GLY A 18 15.50 -0.95 -8.13
CA GLY A 18 14.61 -1.93 -7.53
C GLY A 18 15.10 -2.52 -6.21
N ASN A 19 15.98 -1.83 -5.48
CA ASN A 19 16.54 -2.23 -4.20
C ASN A 19 15.52 -2.12 -3.06
N ALA A 20 14.85 -0.98 -2.97
CA ALA A 20 13.97 -0.62 -1.86
C ALA A 20 12.65 -0.04 -2.37
N ASN A 21 11.58 -0.19 -1.60
CA ASN A 21 10.28 0.40 -1.94
C ASN A 21 10.04 1.64 -1.08
N ALA A 22 9.88 2.81 -1.71
CA ALA A 22 9.50 4.04 -1.01
C ALA A 22 8.04 4.00 -0.55
N TYR A 23 7.21 3.21 -1.23
CA TYR A 23 5.95 2.78 -0.69
C TYR A 23 5.50 1.41 -1.23
N GLN A 24 4.71 0.73 -0.41
CA GLN A 24 4.00 -0.49 -0.78
C GLN A 24 2.66 -0.51 -0.04
N LEU A 25 1.56 -0.67 -0.79
CA LEU A 25 0.21 -0.90 -0.28
C LEU A 25 -0.18 -2.34 -0.57
N TYR A 26 -0.42 -3.14 0.47
CA TYR A 26 -0.48 -4.59 0.37
C TYR A 26 -1.31 -5.25 1.47
N TYR A 27 -1.66 -6.51 1.25
CA TYR A 27 -2.07 -7.43 2.32
C TYR A 27 -0.84 -8.11 2.91
N SER A 28 -0.72 -8.08 4.23
CA SER A 28 0.33 -8.77 4.98
C SER A 28 -0.19 -10.12 5.50
N SER A 29 0.39 -11.23 5.02
CA SER A 29 -0.05 -12.57 5.48
C SER A 29 0.31 -12.84 6.94
N GLY A 30 1.48 -12.37 7.39
CA GLY A 30 1.91 -12.54 8.78
C GLY A 30 1.04 -11.83 9.81
N SER A 31 0.42 -10.69 9.44
CA SER A 31 -0.50 -9.95 10.32
C SER A 31 -1.98 -10.16 9.99
N GLN A 32 -2.28 -10.75 8.83
CA GLN A 32 -3.62 -10.88 8.23
C GLN A 32 -4.34 -9.54 8.08
N LYS A 33 -3.60 -8.46 7.86
CA LYS A 33 -4.11 -7.08 7.82
C LYS A 33 -3.75 -6.38 6.51
N TRP A 34 -4.52 -5.35 6.21
CA TRP A 34 -4.10 -4.31 5.26
C TRP A 34 -2.89 -3.57 5.82
N ALA A 35 -1.92 -3.28 4.96
CA ALA A 35 -0.66 -2.69 5.34
C ALA A 35 -0.20 -1.65 4.32
N PHE A 36 0.42 -0.59 4.84
CA PHE A 36 1.14 0.40 4.06
C PHE A 36 2.54 0.53 4.64
N SER A 37 3.57 0.45 3.80
CA SER A 37 4.95 0.45 4.26
C SER A 37 5.86 1.33 3.41
N ARG A 38 7.01 1.68 3.97
CA ARG A 38 8.10 2.43 3.36
C ARG A 38 9.43 1.90 3.89
N HIS A 39 10.42 1.68 3.03
CA HIS A 39 11.78 1.37 3.47
C HIS A 39 12.42 2.56 4.18
N ASN A 40 13.24 2.28 5.19
CA ASN A 40 13.82 3.31 6.03
C ASN A 40 14.89 4.14 5.30
N ASP A 41 15.45 3.63 4.22
CA ASP A 41 16.42 4.30 3.36
C ASP A 41 16.34 3.77 1.91
N ASP A 42 17.09 4.39 1.01
CA ASP A 42 17.24 3.99 -0.40
C ASP A 42 18.49 3.10 -0.57
N THR A 43 18.50 1.95 0.11
CA THR A 43 19.61 1.01 0.09
C THR A 43 19.11 -0.43 -0.06
N THR A 44 20.02 -1.40 -0.03
CA THR A 44 19.66 -2.84 0.05
C THR A 44 19.29 -3.29 1.47
N SER A 45 19.19 -2.37 2.43
CA SER A 45 18.73 -2.66 3.80
C SER A 45 17.34 -3.29 3.77
N THR A 46 17.10 -4.18 4.73
CA THR A 46 15.78 -4.80 4.94
C THR A 46 14.90 -3.98 5.87
N ASP A 47 15.40 -2.88 6.42
CA ASP A 47 14.66 -2.07 7.38
C ASP A 47 13.54 -1.28 6.71
N PHE A 48 12.33 -1.46 7.21
CA PHE A 48 11.16 -0.73 6.76
C PHE A 48 10.25 -0.38 7.93
N THR A 49 9.45 0.67 7.74
CA THR A 49 8.33 0.98 8.61
C THR A 49 7.05 0.56 7.90
N ALA A 50 6.26 -0.29 8.55
CA ALA A 50 4.89 -0.61 8.13
C ALA A 50 3.86 -0.20 9.18
N VAL A 51 2.75 0.36 8.71
CA VAL A 51 1.51 0.58 9.47
C VAL A 51 0.51 -0.52 9.07
N TYR A 52 -0.16 -1.10 10.08
CA TYR A 52 -1.09 -2.22 9.90
C TYR A 52 -2.49 -1.81 10.37
N GLY A 53 -3.46 -1.85 9.45
CA GLY A 53 -4.82 -1.40 9.69
C GLY A 53 -5.73 -2.49 10.24
N SER A 54 -6.95 -2.55 9.70
CA SER A 54 -7.94 -3.59 10.01
C SER A 54 -7.57 -4.95 9.39
N LYS A 55 -8.13 -6.01 9.96
CA LYS A 55 -8.02 -7.37 9.41
C LYS A 55 -8.60 -7.38 7.99
N ALA A 56 -7.90 -8.03 7.06
CA ALA A 56 -8.38 -8.14 5.69
C ALA A 56 -9.54 -9.13 5.60
N THR A 57 -10.58 -8.75 4.85
CA THR A 57 -11.71 -9.62 4.51
C THR A 57 -11.63 -9.94 3.03
N THR A 58 -11.55 -11.23 2.70
CA THR A 58 -11.48 -11.70 1.31
C THR A 58 -12.85 -11.71 0.65
N GLY A 59 -12.90 -11.52 -0.66
CA GLY A 59 -14.14 -11.59 -1.44
C GLY A 59 -15.04 -10.35 -1.33
N THR A 60 -14.54 -9.27 -0.73
CA THR A 60 -15.23 -7.98 -0.63
C THR A 60 -14.35 -6.87 -1.18
N TRP A 61 -14.91 -6.01 -2.04
CA TRP A 61 -14.24 -4.79 -2.47
C TRP A 61 -13.84 -3.96 -1.25
N THR A 62 -12.60 -3.51 -1.23
CA THR A 62 -12.04 -2.70 -0.14
C THR A 62 -11.30 -1.53 -0.76
N HIS A 63 -11.63 -0.32 -0.33
CA HIS A 63 -10.88 0.87 -0.70
C HIS A 63 -9.72 1.07 0.28
N LEU A 64 -8.50 1.17 -0.24
CA LEU A 64 -7.29 1.33 0.54
C LEU A 64 -6.57 2.61 0.13
N VAL A 65 -6.22 3.44 1.11
CA VAL A 65 -5.40 4.64 0.88
C VAL A 65 -4.25 4.64 1.87
N GLY A 66 -3.02 4.58 1.34
CA GLY A 66 -1.80 4.81 2.10
C GLY A 66 -1.32 6.24 1.90
N VAL A 67 -1.10 6.97 3.00
CA VAL A 67 -0.60 8.35 2.97
C VAL A 67 0.70 8.40 3.75
N TYR A 68 1.77 8.89 3.10
CA TYR A 68 2.97 9.34 3.80
C TYR A 68 2.89 10.86 3.93
N ASP A 69 2.82 11.33 5.17
CA ASP A 69 2.87 12.76 5.50
C ASP A 69 4.29 13.11 5.93
N GLY A 70 5.03 13.76 5.02
CA GLY A 70 6.40 14.21 5.25
C GLY A 70 6.53 15.23 6.38
N PRO A 71 5.71 16.30 6.42
CA PRO A 71 5.69 17.27 7.52
C PRO A 71 5.52 16.66 8.92
N THR A 72 4.61 15.71 9.10
CA THR A 72 4.42 15.03 10.39
C THR A 72 5.26 13.76 10.56
N ASN A 73 5.95 13.34 9.49
CA ASN A 73 6.73 12.12 9.37
C ASN A 73 5.95 10.85 9.77
N THR A 74 4.73 10.71 9.25
CA THR A 74 3.83 9.59 9.55
C THR A 74 3.40 8.80 8.32
N LEU A 75 3.22 7.49 8.49
CA LEU A 75 2.43 6.66 7.60
C LEU A 75 1.02 6.53 8.17
N ASN A 76 0.02 6.80 7.35
CA ASN A 76 -1.40 6.68 7.66
C ASN A 76 -2.04 5.68 6.69
N LEU A 77 -2.86 4.78 7.22
CA LEU A 77 -3.61 3.81 6.42
C LEU A 77 -5.10 3.95 6.64
N TYR A 78 -5.81 4.23 5.55
CA TYR A 78 -7.25 4.32 5.50
C TYR A 78 -7.83 3.08 4.84
N VAL A 79 -8.91 2.56 5.40
CA VAL A 79 -9.68 1.45 4.86
C VAL A 79 -11.13 1.91 4.77
N ASN A 80 -11.71 1.85 3.56
CA ASN A 80 -13.06 2.34 3.27
C ASN A 80 -13.28 3.77 3.78
N GLY A 81 -12.34 4.66 3.44
CA GLY A 81 -12.41 6.09 3.77
C GLY A 81 -12.15 6.44 5.24
N THR A 82 -11.92 5.46 6.11
CA THR A 82 -11.69 5.67 7.56
C THR A 82 -10.23 5.43 7.92
N LEU A 83 -9.62 6.34 8.69
CA LEU A 83 -8.25 6.15 9.22
C LEU A 83 -8.24 4.98 10.20
N THR A 84 -7.52 3.92 9.87
CA THR A 84 -7.46 2.70 10.70
C THR A 84 -6.20 2.59 11.53
N ALA A 85 -5.10 3.19 11.06
CA ALA A 85 -3.83 3.16 11.76
C ALA A 85 -2.89 4.27 11.30
N THR A 86 -2.07 4.72 12.24
CA THR A 86 -0.98 5.69 12.03
C THR A 86 0.29 5.13 12.65
N LYS A 87 1.44 5.39 12.02
CA LYS A 87 2.75 5.07 12.58
C LYS A 87 3.79 6.11 12.19
N THR A 88 4.60 6.54 13.15
CA THR A 88 5.78 7.38 12.87
C THR A 88 6.77 6.62 12.00
N PHE A 89 7.23 7.27 10.93
CA PHE A 89 8.26 6.72 10.06
C PHE A 89 9.62 6.76 10.77
N ALA A 90 10.30 5.62 10.87
CA ALA A 90 11.54 5.49 11.64
C ALA A 90 12.81 5.76 10.83
N GLY A 91 12.70 5.94 9.51
CA GLY A 91 13.84 6.11 8.63
C GLY A 91 14.07 7.54 8.15
N THR A 92 14.91 7.68 7.13
CA THR A 92 15.16 8.94 6.43
C THR A 92 14.28 9.03 5.18
N PRO A 93 13.55 10.13 4.96
CA PRO A 93 12.77 10.32 3.75
C PRO A 93 13.66 10.36 2.50
N TRP A 94 13.20 9.74 1.42
CA TRP A 94 13.90 9.55 0.16
C TRP A 94 12.87 9.41 -0.99
N ASN A 95 13.29 9.72 -2.21
CA ASN A 95 12.39 9.71 -3.36
C ASN A 95 12.62 8.45 -4.20
N ALA A 96 11.59 7.63 -4.35
CA ALA A 96 11.61 6.58 -5.36
C ALA A 96 11.60 7.19 -6.76
N THR A 97 12.53 6.76 -7.59
CA THR A 97 12.69 7.19 -8.98
C THR A 97 12.32 6.10 -9.99
N GLY A 98 12.03 4.89 -9.52
CA GLY A 98 11.60 3.78 -10.37
C GLY A 98 10.12 3.87 -10.77
N PRO A 99 9.69 3.00 -11.69
CA PRO A 99 8.31 2.97 -12.16
C PRO A 99 7.35 2.49 -11.08
N VAL A 100 6.16 3.09 -11.02
CA VAL A 100 5.04 2.54 -10.24
C VAL A 100 4.68 1.16 -10.76
N GLN A 101 4.52 0.21 -9.84
CA GLN A 101 4.03 -1.14 -10.10
C GLN A 101 2.61 -1.28 -9.56
N ILE A 102 1.75 -1.93 -10.35
CA ILE A 102 0.41 -2.35 -9.94
C ILE A 102 0.40 -3.88 -9.92
N GLY A 103 -0.13 -4.46 -8.85
CA GLY A 103 -0.31 -5.91 -8.71
C GLY A 103 0.97 -6.72 -8.41
N ARG A 104 2.09 -6.07 -8.08
CA ARG A 104 3.36 -6.72 -7.71
C ARG A 104 4.30 -5.76 -6.98
N ARG A 105 5.35 -6.31 -6.40
CA ARG A 105 6.50 -5.59 -5.85
C ARG A 105 7.77 -5.91 -6.63
N LEU A 106 8.67 -4.93 -6.74
CA LEU A 106 10.07 -5.14 -7.12
C LEU A 106 10.94 -4.95 -5.86
N TYR A 107 11.77 -5.93 -5.53
CA TYR A 107 12.67 -5.87 -4.39
C TYR A 107 13.96 -6.61 -4.68
N GLN A 108 15.09 -5.93 -4.48
CA GLN A 108 16.44 -6.38 -4.84
C GLN A 108 16.47 -7.05 -6.23
N GLY A 109 15.89 -6.38 -7.23
CA GLY A 109 15.87 -6.86 -8.62
C GLY A 109 14.91 -8.02 -8.90
N THR A 110 14.15 -8.49 -7.91
CA THR A 110 13.21 -9.61 -8.06
C THR A 110 11.76 -9.14 -7.95
N TYR A 111 10.93 -9.55 -8.91
CA TYR A 111 9.49 -9.34 -8.84
C TYR A 111 8.81 -10.42 -7.98
N GLY A 112 7.88 -10.00 -7.11
CA GLY A 112 7.16 -10.91 -6.23
C GLY A 112 5.93 -10.26 -5.59
N GLU A 113 5.34 -10.97 -4.63
CA GLU A 113 4.12 -10.54 -3.91
C GLU A 113 3.00 -10.15 -4.87
N TYR A 114 2.84 -10.96 -5.92
CA TYR A 114 1.81 -10.77 -6.94
C TYR A 114 0.43 -10.70 -6.30
N ALA A 115 -0.37 -9.74 -6.76
CA ALA A 115 -1.72 -9.58 -6.24
C ALA A 115 -2.56 -10.83 -6.51
N ASN A 116 -3.27 -11.28 -5.47
CA ASN A 116 -4.34 -12.26 -5.59
C ASN A 116 -5.67 -11.58 -5.31
N ALA A 117 -5.99 -10.57 -6.12
CA ALA A 117 -7.20 -9.77 -6.05
C ALA A 117 -7.42 -9.01 -7.36
N ASP A 118 -8.67 -8.62 -7.62
CA ASP A 118 -8.97 -7.60 -8.62
C ASP A 118 -8.53 -6.21 -8.13
N ILE A 119 -8.00 -5.39 -9.02
CA ILE A 119 -7.52 -4.03 -8.73
C ILE A 119 -8.21 -3.07 -9.70
N SER A 120 -8.76 -1.98 -9.17
CA SER A 120 -9.42 -0.94 -9.97
C SER A 120 -9.13 0.46 -9.40
N ASN A 121 -9.33 1.49 -10.22
CA ASN A 121 -9.31 2.91 -9.85
C ASN A 121 -8.06 3.37 -9.08
N VAL A 122 -6.87 2.94 -9.53
CA VAL A 122 -5.60 3.35 -8.91
C VAL A 122 -5.32 4.83 -9.17
N GLN A 123 -5.08 5.58 -8.09
CA GLN A 123 -4.77 7.00 -8.11
C GLN A 123 -3.49 7.28 -7.32
N LEU A 124 -2.71 8.25 -7.76
CA LEU A 124 -1.46 8.67 -7.14
C LEU A 124 -1.46 10.17 -6.94
N TYR A 125 -1.02 10.60 -5.77
CA TYR A 125 -0.98 12.00 -5.36
C TYR A 125 0.45 12.36 -4.94
N ASN A 126 0.89 13.55 -5.31
CA ASN A 126 2.19 14.10 -4.91
C ASN A 126 2.11 14.92 -3.60
N THR A 127 0.94 14.93 -2.96
CA THR A 127 0.68 15.57 -1.67
C THR A 127 0.08 14.57 -0.70
N ALA A 128 0.30 14.81 0.59
CA ALA A 128 -0.42 14.07 1.61
C ALA A 128 -1.88 14.55 1.63
N LEU A 129 -2.81 13.66 1.29
CA LEU A 129 -4.23 13.99 1.31
C LEU A 129 -4.73 14.15 2.75
N PRO A 130 -5.46 15.24 3.08
CA PRO A 130 -6.08 15.38 4.38
C PRO A 130 -7.21 14.34 4.56
N PRO A 131 -7.57 13.99 5.81
CA PRO A 131 -8.59 12.97 6.08
C PRO A 131 -9.92 13.23 5.35
N SER A 132 -10.35 14.48 5.25
CA SER A 132 -11.60 14.87 4.58
C SER A 132 -11.58 14.56 3.08
N GLU A 133 -10.44 14.72 2.41
CA GLU A 133 -10.31 14.39 0.99
C GLU A 133 -10.28 12.87 0.81
N VAL A 134 -9.58 12.14 1.67
CA VAL A 134 -9.56 10.66 1.62
C VAL A 134 -10.96 10.08 1.79
N SER A 135 -11.77 10.62 2.70
CA SER A 135 -13.17 10.18 2.88
C SER A 135 -14.08 10.58 1.70
N ALA A 136 -13.71 11.63 0.96
CA ALA A 136 -14.45 12.11 -0.21
C ALA A 136 -13.99 11.47 -1.53
N LEU A 137 -12.86 10.75 -1.54
CA LEU A 137 -12.48 9.93 -2.69
C LEU A 137 -13.58 8.93 -2.95
N ASP A 138 -14.25 9.11 -4.09
CA ASP A 138 -15.35 8.27 -4.51
C ASP A 138 -14.82 6.84 -4.67
N TYR A 139 -15.24 5.97 -3.77
CA TYR A 139 -14.86 4.57 -3.77
C TYR A 139 -16.10 3.74 -4.05
N ASP A 140 -16.49 3.78 -5.33
CA ASP A 140 -17.68 3.13 -5.87
C ASP A 140 -17.89 1.77 -5.20
N GLN A 141 -18.89 1.72 -4.32
CA GLN A 141 -19.26 0.53 -3.57
C GLN A 141 -20.09 -0.43 -4.43
N THR A 142 -20.41 -0.06 -5.69
CA THR A 142 -21.18 -0.96 -6.54
C THR A 142 -20.30 -2.14 -6.94
N PRO A 143 -20.71 -3.39 -6.62
CA PRO A 143 -20.04 -4.55 -7.16
C PRO A 143 -20.18 -4.48 -8.68
N TYR A 144 -19.06 -4.43 -9.40
CA TYR A 144 -19.08 -4.75 -10.83
C TYR A 144 -19.71 -6.12 -10.96
N THR A 145 -20.96 -6.16 -11.42
CA THR A 145 -21.62 -7.41 -11.72
C THR A 145 -20.89 -7.94 -12.94
N GLN A 146 -20.07 -8.99 -12.78
CA GLN A 146 -19.52 -9.67 -13.95
C GLN A 146 -20.72 -10.15 -14.77
N LEU A 147 -20.87 -9.60 -15.98
CA LEU A 147 -21.77 -10.18 -16.97
C LEU A 147 -21.17 -11.54 -17.36
N SER A 148 -21.85 -12.61 -16.98
CA SER A 148 -21.61 -13.98 -17.43
C SER A 148 -22.05 -14.19 -18.87
#